data_AF-A0A1L3KPU2-F1
#
_entry.id   AF-A0A1L3KPU2-F1
#
_cell.length_a   1.000
_cell.length_b   1.000
_cell.length_c   1.000
_cell.angle_alpha   90.00
_cell.angle_beta   90.00
_cell.angle_gamma   90.00
#
_symmetry.space_group_name_H-M   'P 1'
#
loop_
_entity.id
_entity.type
_entity.pdbx_description
1 polymer ?
#
loop_
_entity_poly.entity_id
_entity_poly.type
_entity_poly.pdbx_seq_one_letter_code
_entity_poly.pdbx_strand_id
1 'polypeptide(L)'
;MKLLIFAVFLLVTLFQVKCQTDKQKELLAQHYKQCVEQTHVDQNVLQQARAGNFTDDPKLKDHILCITKKIGFQDEAGHLQKEVIQKKLKEAVKGNEDQTKKLMEACAITNQDPKLQAFNAFKCIHHKAKINLL
;
A
#
# COMPACT_ATOMS: atom_id res chain seq x y z
N MET A 1 -30.85 -34.03 -7.45
CA MET A 1 -29.87 -33.97 -6.34
C MET A 1 -28.52 -33.35 -6.75
N LYS A 2 -27.98 -33.62 -7.95
CA LYS A 2 -26.72 -32.97 -8.43
C LYS A 2 -26.80 -31.45 -8.63
N LEU A 3 -27.96 -30.92 -9.02
CA LEU A 3 -28.17 -29.47 -9.23
C LEU A 3 -28.25 -28.66 -7.92
N LEU A 4 -28.78 -29.25 -6.85
CA LEU A 4 -28.87 -28.58 -5.54
C LEU A 4 -27.51 -28.48 -4.84
N ILE A 5 -26.61 -29.45 -5.07
CA ILE A 5 -25.25 -29.46 -4.50
C ILE A 5 -24.38 -28.36 -5.16
N PHE A 6 -24.55 -28.12 -6.47
CA PHE A 6 -23.86 -27.05 -7.17
C PHE A 6 -24.32 -25.64 -6.74
N ALA A 7 -25.60 -25.47 -6.44
CA ALA A 7 -26.14 -24.19 -5.97
C ALA A 7 -25.64 -23.80 -4.57
N VAL A 8 -25.42 -24.78 -3.68
CA VAL A 8 -24.89 -24.53 -2.33
C VAL A 8 -23.40 -24.20 -2.35
N PHE A 9 -22.61 -24.80 -3.25
CA PHE A 9 -21.17 -24.51 -3.37
C PHE A 9 -20.87 -23.09 -3.91
N LEU A 10 -21.74 -22.55 -4.79
CA LEU A 10 -21.62 -21.20 -5.33
C LEU A 10 -21.92 -20.09 -4.31
N LEU A 11 -22.71 -20.37 -3.27
CA LEU A 11 -23.05 -19.39 -2.22
C LEU A 11 -21.96 -19.26 -1.16
N VAL A 12 -21.16 -20.30 -0.91
CA VAL A 12 -20.10 -20.30 0.12
C VAL A 12 -18.88 -19.48 -0.30
N THR A 13 -18.61 -19.34 -1.60
CA THR A 13 -17.44 -18.59 -2.10
C THR A 13 -17.54 -17.08 -1.89
N LEU A 14 -18.76 -16.52 -1.85
CA LEU A 14 -18.97 -15.07 -1.67
C LEU A 14 -18.72 -14.59 -0.23
N PHE A 15 -18.86 -15.46 0.76
CA PHE A 15 -18.66 -15.09 2.17
C PHE A 15 -17.18 -14.99 2.56
N GLN A 16 -16.30 -15.79 1.95
CA GLN A 16 -14.87 -15.82 2.32
C GLN A 16 -14.10 -14.57 1.86
N VAL A 17 -14.45 -14.00 0.71
CA VAL A 17 -13.77 -12.83 0.14
C VAL A 17 -14.02 -11.55 0.97
N LYS A 18 -15.23 -11.40 1.52
CA LYS A 18 -15.59 -10.21 2.32
C LYS A 18 -14.79 -10.16 3.63
N CYS A 19 -14.71 -11.28 4.35
CA CYS A 19 -13.99 -11.36 5.63
C CYS A 19 -12.49 -11.05 5.50
N GLN A 20 -11.83 -11.52 4.43
CA GLN A 20 -10.41 -11.26 4.21
C GLN A 20 -10.11 -9.77 3.95
N THR A 21 -11.03 -9.08 3.26
CA THR A 21 -10.89 -7.65 2.95
C THR A 21 -11.01 -6.80 4.21
N ASP A 22 -11.92 -7.16 5.12
CA ASP A 22 -12.13 -6.41 6.36
C ASP A 22 -10.94 -6.56 7.32
N LYS A 23 -10.37 -7.76 7.43
CA LYS A 23 -9.15 -8.00 8.23
C LYS A 23 -7.94 -7.22 7.72
N GLN A 24 -7.77 -7.11 6.41
CA GLN A 24 -6.67 -6.32 5.83
C GLN A 24 -6.84 -4.82 6.10
N LYS A 25 -8.07 -4.31 6.01
CA LYS A 25 -8.37 -2.90 6.33
C LYS A 25 -8.10 -2.60 7.80
N GLU A 26 -8.51 -3.50 8.69
CA GLU A 26 -8.27 -3.34 10.13
C GLU A 26 -6.78 -3.32 10.46
N LEU A 27 -6.01 -4.24 9.87
CA LEU A 27 -4.56 -4.29 10.06
C LEU A 27 -3.88 -3.01 9.53
N LEU A 28 -4.30 -2.52 8.35
CA LEU A 28 -3.79 -1.27 7.80
C LEU A 28 -4.13 -0.07 8.69
N ALA A 29 -5.35 -0.01 9.24
CA ALA A 29 -5.75 1.02 10.19
C ALA A 29 -4.94 0.96 11.49
N GLN A 30 -4.62 -0.24 11.97
CA GLN A 30 -3.75 -0.42 13.13
C GLN A 30 -2.33 0.09 12.84
N HIS A 31 -1.74 -0.28 11.71
CA HIS A 31 -0.42 0.20 11.30
C HIS A 31 -0.41 1.73 11.14
N TYR A 32 -1.46 2.31 10.55
CA TYR A 32 -1.62 3.76 10.47
C TYR A 32 -1.59 4.43 11.84
N LYS A 33 -2.41 3.97 12.79
CA LYS A 33 -2.45 4.51 14.16
C LYS A 33 -1.08 4.45 14.84
N GLN A 34 -0.42 3.29 14.77
CA GLN A 34 0.92 3.10 15.33
C GLN A 34 1.95 4.07 14.70
N CYS A 35 1.91 4.25 13.39
CA CYS A 35 2.83 5.17 12.71
C CYS A 35 2.54 6.63 13.01
N VAL A 36 1.27 7.03 13.19
CA VAL A 36 0.93 8.38 13.67
C VAL A 36 1.49 8.60 15.08
N GLU A 37 1.29 7.63 15.97
CA GLU A 37 1.78 7.71 17.35
C GLU A 37 3.31 7.78 17.42
N GLN A 38 4.02 6.97 16.61
CA GLN A 38 5.49 6.95 16.57
C GLN A 38 6.10 8.24 16.01
N THR A 39 5.49 8.81 14.97
CA THR A 39 6.11 9.90 14.19
C THR A 39 5.59 11.28 14.56
N HIS A 40 4.45 11.33 15.25
CA HIS A 40 3.75 12.57 15.59
C HIS A 40 3.54 13.50 14.39
N VAL A 41 3.34 12.91 13.20
CA VAL A 41 3.02 13.62 11.97
C VAL A 41 1.66 14.32 12.11
N ASP A 42 1.58 15.52 11.55
CA ASP A 42 0.37 16.32 11.61
C ASP A 42 -0.76 15.73 10.74
N GLN A 43 -1.99 15.73 11.26
CA GLN A 43 -3.14 15.16 10.53
C GLN A 43 -3.46 15.90 9.24
N ASN A 44 -3.26 17.23 9.20
CA ASN A 44 -3.45 18.03 7.99
C ASN A 44 -2.40 17.69 6.94
N VAL A 45 -1.15 17.44 7.34
CA VAL A 45 -0.08 16.96 6.42
C VAL A 45 -0.47 15.61 5.81
N LEU A 46 -0.99 14.67 6.60
CA LEU A 46 -1.48 13.38 6.10
C LEU A 46 -2.68 13.52 5.15
N GLN A 47 -3.61 14.42 5.47
CA GLN A 47 -4.78 14.69 4.61
C GLN A 47 -4.35 15.27 3.26
N GLN A 48 -3.37 16.19 3.26
CA GLN A 48 -2.80 16.73 2.03
C GLN A 48 -2.10 15.64 1.21
N ALA A 49 -1.31 14.77 1.84
CA ALA A 49 -0.64 13.67 1.15
C ALA A 49 -1.65 12.71 0.49
N ARG A 50 -2.76 12.37 1.17
CA ARG A 50 -3.87 11.58 0.59
C ARG A 50 -4.50 12.24 -0.63
N ALA A 51 -4.64 13.57 -0.60
CA ALA A 51 -5.13 14.37 -1.72
C ALA A 51 -4.09 14.51 -2.86
N GLY A 52 -2.89 13.94 -2.71
CA GLY A 52 -1.81 14.01 -3.70
C GLY A 52 -0.87 15.19 -3.51
N ASN A 53 -1.07 16.02 -2.49
CA ASN A 53 -0.15 17.09 -2.11
C ASN A 53 0.87 16.58 -1.08
N PHE A 54 1.98 16.04 -1.57
CA PHE A 54 3.07 15.55 -0.73
C PHE A 54 4.01 16.70 -0.37
N THR A 55 3.78 17.32 0.79
CA THR A 55 4.65 18.34 1.37
C THR A 55 6.01 17.75 1.72
N ASP A 56 7.06 18.57 1.63
CA ASP A 56 8.41 18.16 2.05
C ASP A 56 8.54 18.24 3.58
N ASP A 57 7.79 17.39 4.28
CA ASP A 57 7.73 17.34 5.73
C ASP A 57 8.54 16.13 6.26
N PRO A 58 9.50 16.34 7.18
CA PRO A 58 10.31 15.26 7.74
C PRO A 58 9.48 14.16 8.43
N LYS A 59 8.42 14.54 9.16
CA LYS A 59 7.55 13.58 9.86
C LYS A 59 6.67 12.81 8.90
N LEU A 60 6.28 13.39 7.77
CA LEU A 60 5.60 12.67 6.70
C LEU A 60 6.50 11.59 6.10
N LYS A 61 7.78 11.89 5.86
CA LYS A 61 8.75 10.88 5.39
C LYS A 61 8.93 9.76 6.40
N ASP A 62 9.03 10.10 7.69
CA ASP A 62 9.09 9.12 8.78
C ASP A 62 7.83 8.26 8.84
N HIS A 63 6.66 8.88 8.70
CA HIS A 63 5.37 8.18 8.70
C HIS A 63 5.28 7.19 7.54
N ILE A 64 5.64 7.62 6.33
CA ILE A 64 5.62 6.77 5.14
C ILE A 64 6.62 5.61 5.29
N LEU A 65 7.84 5.85 5.81
CA LEU A 65 8.80 4.77 6.09
C LEU A 65 8.24 3.76 7.12
N CYS A 66 7.59 4.24 8.17
CA CYS A 66 6.96 3.37 9.16
C CYS A 66 5.89 2.46 8.51
N ILE A 67 5.04 3.03 7.65
CA ILE A 67 4.02 2.27 6.93
C ILE A 67 4.65 1.25 5.99
N THR A 68 5.61 1.66 5.16
CA THR A 68 6.24 0.77 4.16
C THR A 68 6.97 -0.39 4.81
N LYS A 69 7.58 -0.20 5.98
CA LYS A 69 8.15 -1.30 6.78
C LYS A 69 7.07 -2.26 7.26
N LYS A 70 6.01 -1.75 7.91
CA LYS A 70 4.95 -2.60 8.48
C LYS A 70 4.20 -3.42 7.44
N ILE A 71 4.01 -2.89 6.23
CA ILE A 71 3.35 -3.61 5.13
C ILE A 71 4.32 -4.45 4.28
N GLY A 72 5.62 -4.47 4.63
CA GLY A 72 6.65 -5.28 3.98
C GLY A 72 7.15 -4.76 2.63
N PHE A 73 6.94 -3.48 2.31
CA PHE A 73 7.50 -2.86 1.10
C PHE A 73 8.95 -2.45 1.29
N GLN A 74 9.36 -2.19 2.53
CA GLN A 74 10.75 -2.07 2.93
C GLN A 74 11.06 -3.07 4.04
N ASP A 75 12.27 -3.62 4.04
CA ASP A 75 12.76 -4.41 5.18
C ASP A 75 13.25 -3.49 6.33
N GLU A 76 13.79 -4.10 7.39
CA GLU A 76 14.29 -3.33 8.53
C GLU A 76 15.51 -2.45 8.21
N ALA A 77 16.32 -2.85 7.23
CA ALA A 77 17.43 -2.04 6.72
C ALA A 77 16.93 -0.91 5.79
N GLY A 78 15.66 -0.95 5.39
CA GLY A 78 15.05 0.04 4.51
C GLY A 78 15.12 -0.30 3.03
N HIS A 79 15.52 -1.51 2.63
CA HIS A 79 15.58 -1.90 1.22
C HIS A 79 14.20 -2.27 0.67
N LEU A 80 13.92 -1.85 -0.55
CA LEU A 80 12.67 -2.17 -1.25
C LEU A 80 12.54 -3.68 -1.50
N GLN A 81 11.42 -4.24 -1.07
CA GLN A 81 11.02 -5.62 -1.36
C GLN A 81 10.26 -5.64 -2.70
N LYS A 82 11.01 -5.58 -3.80
CA LYS A 82 10.46 -5.35 -5.15
C LYS A 82 9.38 -6.35 -5.57
N GLU A 83 9.53 -7.62 -5.19
CA GLU A 83 8.55 -8.67 -5.49
C GLU A 83 7.20 -8.43 -4.79
N VAL A 84 7.25 -8.02 -3.52
CA VAL A 84 6.07 -7.68 -2.72
C VAL A 84 5.36 -6.47 -3.34
N ILE A 85 6.14 -5.43 -3.68
CA ILE A 85 5.61 -4.20 -4.31
C ILE A 85 4.98 -4.53 -5.66
N GLN A 86 5.65 -5.31 -6.51
CA GLN A 86 5.14 -5.70 -7.83
C GLN A 86 3.80 -6.45 -7.71
N LYS A 87 3.71 -7.40 -6.78
CA LYS A 87 2.46 -8.13 -6.52
C LYS A 87 1.34 -7.17 -6.10
N LYS A 88 1.61 -6.25 -5.17
CA LYS A 88 0.61 -5.28 -4.71
C LYS A 88 0.20 -4.27 -5.78
N LEU A 89 1.13 -3.80 -6.60
CA LEU A 89 0.81 -2.96 -7.74
C LEU A 89 -0.07 -3.69 -8.73
N LYS A 90 0.26 -4.96 -9.07
CA LYS A 90 -0.55 -5.79 -9.97
C LYS A 90 -1.98 -5.96 -9.46
N GLU A 91 -2.16 -6.23 -8.17
CA GLU A 91 -3.49 -6.28 -7.52
C GLU A 91 -4.22 -4.93 -7.68
N ALA A 92 -3.52 -3.82 -7.43
CA ALA A 92 -4.11 -2.48 -7.43
C ALA A 92 -4.49 -1.97 -8.83
N VAL A 93 -3.77 -2.41 -9.88
CA VAL A 93 -4.08 -2.11 -11.29
C VAL A 93 -4.90 -3.22 -11.98
N LYS A 94 -5.61 -4.04 -11.20
CA LYS A 94 -6.53 -5.10 -11.69
C LYS A 94 -5.86 -6.08 -12.65
N GLY A 95 -4.60 -6.43 -12.40
CA GLY A 95 -3.85 -7.41 -13.18
C GLY A 95 -3.15 -6.86 -14.42
N ASN A 96 -3.23 -5.56 -14.72
CA ASN A 96 -2.57 -4.97 -15.89
C ASN A 96 -1.03 -5.04 -15.76
N GLU A 97 -0.41 -5.93 -16.53
CA GLU A 97 1.03 -6.20 -16.46
C GLU A 97 1.88 -5.04 -16.97
N ASP A 98 1.48 -4.41 -18.07
CA ASP A 98 2.20 -3.26 -18.64
C ASP A 98 2.21 -2.08 -17.69
N GLN A 99 1.07 -1.79 -17.06
CA GLN A 99 0.97 -0.72 -16.06
C GLN A 99 1.79 -1.05 -14.81
N THR A 100 1.76 -2.32 -14.36
CA THR A 100 2.58 -2.78 -13.23
C THR A 100 4.07 -2.57 -13.51
N LYS A 101 4.54 -3.02 -14.68
CA LYS A 101 5.93 -2.87 -15.12
C LYS A 101 6.34 -1.40 -15.17
N LYS A 102 5.54 -0.55 -15.83
CA LYS A 102 5.78 0.90 -15.90
C LYS A 102 5.88 1.56 -14.53
N LEU A 103 5.04 1.17 -13.57
CA LEU A 103 5.09 1.70 -12.21
C LEU A 103 6.32 1.21 -11.44
N MET A 104 6.67 -0.08 -11.57
CA MET A 104 7.88 -0.63 -10.97
C MET A 104 9.14 0.08 -11.48
N GLU A 105 9.25 0.24 -12.80
CA GLU A 105 10.40 0.90 -13.43
C GLU A 105 10.50 2.38 -13.07
N ALA A 106 9.37 3.09 -12.96
CA ALA A 106 9.39 4.53 -12.70
C ALA A 106 9.47 4.89 -11.21
N CYS A 107 8.92 4.05 -10.32
CA CYS A 107 8.69 4.44 -8.92
C CYS A 107 9.44 3.59 -7.89
N ALA A 108 9.77 2.33 -8.17
CA ALA A 108 10.49 1.47 -7.23
C ALA A 108 12.02 1.65 -7.34
N ILE A 109 12.45 2.91 -7.25
CA ILE A 109 13.85 3.32 -7.39
C ILE A 109 14.56 3.25 -6.04
N THR A 110 15.73 2.61 -6.01
CA THR A 110 16.55 2.49 -4.81
C THR A 110 17.20 3.83 -4.46
N ASN A 111 17.23 4.17 -3.17
CA ASN A 111 17.91 5.34 -2.63
C ASN A 111 18.65 4.94 -1.34
N GLN A 112 19.80 5.57 -1.06
CA GLN A 112 20.57 5.31 0.15
C GLN A 112 19.87 5.80 1.43
N ASP A 113 18.99 6.80 1.32
CA ASP A 113 18.11 7.22 2.41
C ASP A 113 16.77 6.45 2.33
N PRO A 114 16.49 5.53 3.27
CA PRO A 114 15.25 4.77 3.29
C PRO A 114 13.99 5.63 3.39
N LYS A 115 14.06 6.78 4.07
CA LYS A 115 12.92 7.70 4.23
C LYS A 115 12.59 8.36 2.91
N LEU A 116 13.61 8.87 2.23
CA LEU A 116 13.46 9.48 0.91
C LEU A 116 13.04 8.46 -0.14
N GLN A 117 13.56 7.24 -0.06
CA GLN A 117 13.14 6.12 -0.90
C GLN A 117 11.64 5.84 -0.75
N ALA A 118 11.17 5.69 0.50
CA ALA A 118 9.77 5.43 0.82
C ALA A 118 8.86 6.54 0.27
N PHE A 119 9.21 7.79 0.60
CA PHE A 119 8.47 8.98 0.22
C PHE A 119 8.35 9.12 -1.30
N ASN A 120 9.47 9.00 -2.02
CA ASN A 120 9.50 9.15 -3.48
C ASN A 120 8.71 8.05 -4.17
N ALA A 121 8.84 6.79 -3.71
CA ALA A 121 8.09 5.67 -4.27
C ALA A 121 6.58 5.88 -4.08
N PHE A 122 6.14 6.23 -2.87
CA PHE A 122 4.73 6.47 -2.55
C PHE A 122 4.13 7.61 -3.38
N LYS A 123 4.82 8.76 -3.41
CA LYS A 123 4.42 9.93 -4.19
C LYS A 123 4.30 9.60 -5.68
N CYS A 124 5.30 8.92 -6.24
CA CYS A 124 5.33 8.53 -7.65
C CYS A 124 4.17 7.61 -8.02
N ILE A 125 3.89 6.58 -7.20
CA ILE A 125 2.81 5.63 -7.46
C ILE A 125 1.45 6.32 -7.33
N HIS A 126 1.23 7.15 -6.30
CA HIS A 126 -0.01 7.91 -6.14
C HIS A 126 -0.30 8.75 -7.38
N HIS A 127 0.69 9.52 -7.85
CA HIS A 127 0.52 10.40 -9.01
C HIS A 127 0.33 9.64 -10.33
N LYS A 128 1.05 8.54 -10.55
CA LYS A 128 0.99 7.80 -11.82
C LYS A 128 -0.15 6.80 -11.90
N ALA A 129 -0.51 6.18 -10.79
CA ALA A 129 -1.54 5.15 -10.73
C ALA A 129 -2.91 5.72 -10.31
N LYS A 130 -2.95 6.93 -9.73
CA LYS A 130 -4.16 7.54 -9.13
C LYS A 130 -4.82 6.64 -8.09
N ILE A 131 -3.99 5.91 -7.34
CA ILE A 131 -4.41 4.98 -6.29
C ILE A 131 -4.23 5.69 -4.95
N ASN A 132 -5.26 5.64 -4.09
CA ASN A 132 -5.09 6.10 -2.73
C ASN A 132 -4.32 5.03 -1.94
N LEU A 133 -3.13 5.39 -1.47
CA LEU A 133 -2.22 4.50 -0.75
C LEU A 133 -2.17 4.81 0.76
N LEU A 134 -2.87 5.86 1.23
CA LEU A 134 -2.89 6.36 2.63
C LEU A 134 -4.31 6.44 3.21
#